data_AF-A0A061N479-F1
#
_entry.id   AF-A0A061N479-F1
#
_cell.length_a   1.000
_cell.length_b   1.000
_cell.length_c   1.000
_cell.angle_alpha   90.00
_cell.angle_beta   90.00
_cell.angle_gamma   90.00
#
_symmetry.space_group_name_H-M   'P 1'
#
loop_
_entity.id
_entity.type
_entity.pdbx_description
1 polymer ?
#
loop_
_entity_poly.entity_id
_entity_poly.type
_entity_poly.pdbx_seq_one_letter_code
_entity_poly.pdbx_strand_id
1 'polypeptide(L)'
;MNFPGFSKAAGIYLNAFKPYLSKRERADMSLPIKIENREYRHLFSRMPNDPLYTKLMVLYNDGEIVTDADEVRRSISSVFGLTLYQEPESQLKLDIKQGDVALRKTEIDALTKLKEGSLTQFSASDQEAVSDHLEYFKSLEEVGKPLSIVAKKILDHKKLIESSDKVTEEQLLFGIDLAEERTQHRNELERLLFF
;
A
#
# COMPACT_ATOMS: atom_id res chain seq x y z
N MET A 1 -15.52 2.99 -10.25
CA MET A 1 -14.13 3.46 -10.27
C MET A 1 -13.78 3.78 -11.71
N ASN A 2 -13.59 5.06 -12.05
CA ASN A 2 -13.07 5.49 -13.34
C ASN A 2 -11.61 5.86 -13.12
N PHE A 3 -10.69 4.95 -13.45
CA PHE A 3 -9.26 5.23 -13.40
C PHE A 3 -8.88 6.15 -14.57
N PRO A 4 -8.15 7.26 -14.34
CA PRO A 4 -7.49 8.00 -15.41
C PRO A 4 -6.57 7.05 -16.18
N GLY A 5 -6.72 6.97 -17.50
CA GLY A 5 -5.90 6.09 -18.36
C GLY A 5 -6.48 4.68 -18.66
N PHE A 6 -7.48 4.19 -17.92
CA PHE A 6 -8.13 2.89 -18.21
C PHE A 6 -9.09 2.93 -19.40
N SER A 7 -9.65 4.10 -19.75
CA SER A 7 -10.75 4.16 -20.74
C SER A 7 -10.34 4.50 -22.17
N LYS A 8 -9.18 5.14 -22.40
CA LYS A 8 -8.86 5.75 -23.71
C LYS A 8 -8.38 4.76 -24.78
N ALA A 9 -8.02 3.54 -24.40
CA ALA A 9 -7.36 2.60 -25.30
C ALA A 9 -8.24 1.42 -25.76
N ALA A 10 -9.47 1.29 -25.27
CA ALA A 10 -10.31 0.08 -25.41
C ALA A 10 -10.47 -0.47 -26.84
N GLY A 11 -10.27 0.34 -27.89
CA GLY A 11 -10.40 -0.09 -29.29
C GLY A 11 -9.22 -0.90 -29.87
N ILE A 12 -7.98 -0.67 -29.42
CA ILE A 12 -6.78 -1.30 -30.04
C ILE A 12 -6.52 -2.70 -29.47
N TYR A 13 -6.81 -2.91 -28.18
CA TYR A 13 -6.36 -4.09 -27.42
C TYR A 13 -7.40 -5.22 -27.33
N LEU A 14 -8.62 -5.00 -27.83
CA LEU A 14 -9.67 -6.02 -27.83
C LEU A 14 -9.33 -7.22 -28.73
N ASN A 15 -8.53 -7.01 -29.79
CA ASN A 15 -8.18 -8.07 -30.73
C ASN A 15 -7.16 -9.08 -30.16
N ALA A 16 -6.15 -8.63 -29.40
CA ALA A 16 -5.18 -9.50 -28.76
C ALA A 16 -5.83 -10.42 -27.70
N PHE A 17 -6.90 -9.94 -27.06
CA PHE A 17 -7.54 -10.62 -25.93
C PHE A 17 -8.81 -11.39 -26.27
N LYS A 18 -9.46 -11.07 -27.40
CA LYS A 18 -10.68 -11.74 -27.90
C LYS A 18 -10.62 -13.27 -27.87
N PRO A 19 -9.51 -13.96 -28.22
CA PRO A 19 -9.45 -15.42 -28.16
C PRO A 19 -9.57 -15.97 -26.74
N TYR A 20 -9.23 -15.16 -25.72
CA TYR A 20 -9.12 -15.57 -24.33
C TYR A 20 -10.30 -15.14 -23.48
N LEU A 21 -11.14 -14.21 -23.94
CA LEU A 21 -12.30 -13.73 -23.18
C LEU A 21 -13.49 -14.69 -23.28
N SER A 22 -13.97 -15.16 -22.13
CA SER A 22 -15.30 -15.76 -22.08
C SER A 22 -16.37 -14.67 -22.21
N LYS A 23 -17.57 -15.00 -22.71
CA LYS A 23 -18.67 -14.03 -22.92
C LYS A 23 -19.12 -13.26 -21.67
N ARG A 24 -18.63 -13.66 -20.49
CA ARG A 24 -18.98 -13.08 -19.18
C ARG A 24 -17.84 -12.29 -18.54
N GLU A 25 -16.62 -12.42 -19.06
CA GLU A 25 -15.43 -11.75 -18.53
C GLU A 25 -15.38 -10.28 -18.96
N ARG A 26 -14.82 -9.44 -18.07
CA ARG A 26 -14.42 -8.07 -18.38
C ARG A 26 -12.91 -8.03 -18.57
N ALA A 27 -12.45 -7.20 -19.50
CA ALA A 27 -11.04 -6.90 -19.72
C ALA A 27 -10.73 -5.49 -19.24
N ASP A 28 -9.63 -5.35 -18.50
CA ASP A 28 -9.15 -4.12 -17.89
C ASP A 28 -7.66 -3.96 -18.21
N MET A 29 -7.16 -2.75 -18.44
CA MET A 29 -5.77 -2.54 -18.87
C MET A 29 -5.03 -1.56 -17.96
N SER A 30 -3.76 -1.83 -17.68
CA SER A 30 -2.92 -0.91 -16.89
C SER A 30 -2.60 0.38 -17.64
N LEU A 31 -2.13 1.37 -16.87
CA LEU A 31 -1.30 2.46 -17.39
C LEU A 31 -0.07 1.88 -18.13
N PRO A 32 0.50 2.62 -19.09
CA PRO A 32 1.82 2.29 -19.64
C PRO A 32 2.86 2.22 -18.53
N ILE A 33 3.66 1.16 -18.57
CA ILE A 33 4.79 0.94 -17.68
C ILE A 33 6.05 1.02 -18.50
N LYS A 34 6.92 1.98 -18.19
CA LYS A 34 8.22 2.09 -18.84
C LYS A 34 9.23 1.23 -18.08
N ILE A 35 9.78 0.22 -18.76
CA ILE A 35 10.86 -0.64 -18.27
C ILE A 35 12.02 -0.44 -19.25
N GLU A 36 13.14 0.07 -18.74
CA GLU A 36 14.28 0.51 -19.55
C GLU A 36 13.84 1.45 -20.70
N ASN A 37 14.03 1.02 -21.94
CA ASN A 37 13.73 1.78 -23.16
C ASN A 37 12.41 1.37 -23.84
N ARG A 38 11.59 0.55 -23.19
CA ARG A 38 10.33 0.03 -23.74
C ARG A 38 9.15 0.36 -22.83
N GLU A 39 7.97 0.44 -23.44
CA GLU A 39 6.72 0.66 -22.73
C GLU A 39 5.81 -0.56 -22.88
N TYR A 40 5.26 -1.00 -21.75
CA TYR A 40 4.46 -2.20 -21.61
C TYR A 40 3.10 -1.86 -21.05
N ARG A 41 2.13 -2.74 -21.28
CA ARG A 41 0.82 -2.72 -20.64
C ARG A 41 0.44 -4.11 -20.19
N HIS A 42 -0.28 -4.16 -19.09
CA HIS A 42 -0.88 -5.38 -18.60
C HIS A 42 -2.35 -5.38 -18.93
N LEU A 43 -2.79 -6.45 -19.59
CA LEU A 43 -4.19 -6.70 -19.87
C LEU A 43 -4.71 -7.79 -18.93
N PHE A 44 -5.67 -7.41 -18.09
CA PHE A 44 -6.27 -8.25 -17.07
C PHE A 44 -7.66 -8.69 -17.52
N SER A 45 -8.04 -9.93 -17.17
CA SER A 45 -9.45 -10.34 -17.20
C SER A 45 -9.95 -10.59 -15.78
N ARG A 46 -11.24 -10.32 -15.54
CA ARG A 46 -11.93 -10.75 -14.32
C ARG A 46 -13.39 -11.08 -14.61
N MET A 47 -13.95 -11.95 -13.79
CA MET A 47 -15.40 -12.15 -13.75
C MET A 47 -16.09 -10.96 -13.05
N PRO A 48 -17.35 -10.63 -13.36
CA PRO A 48 -18.00 -9.41 -12.88
C PRO A 48 -18.10 -9.29 -11.34
N ASN A 49 -18.10 -10.43 -10.64
CA ASN A 49 -18.26 -10.51 -9.19
C ASN A 49 -17.03 -11.12 -8.49
N ASP A 50 -15.94 -11.31 -9.22
CA ASP A 50 -14.74 -11.96 -8.68
C ASP A 50 -13.71 -10.86 -8.34
N PRO A 51 -13.22 -10.82 -7.09
CA PRO A 51 -12.21 -9.84 -6.70
C PRO A 51 -10.86 -10.10 -7.36
N LEU A 52 -10.62 -11.32 -7.87
CA LEU A 52 -9.33 -11.72 -8.43
C LEU A 52 -9.32 -11.66 -9.96
N TYR A 53 -8.14 -11.33 -10.50
CA TYR A 53 -7.91 -11.43 -11.94
C TYR A 53 -7.79 -12.90 -12.33
N THR A 54 -8.51 -13.30 -13.38
CA THR A 54 -8.52 -14.65 -13.92
C THR A 54 -7.43 -14.89 -14.96
N LYS A 55 -6.98 -13.85 -15.66
CA LYS A 55 -5.94 -13.92 -16.70
C LYS A 55 -5.14 -12.63 -16.74
N LEU A 56 -3.85 -12.75 -17.06
CA LEU A 56 -2.91 -11.65 -17.25
C LEU A 56 -2.15 -11.86 -18.56
N MET A 57 -2.03 -10.81 -19.36
CA MET A 57 -1.20 -10.78 -20.56
C MET A 57 -0.34 -9.52 -20.57
N VAL A 58 0.95 -9.69 -20.89
CA VAL A 58 1.87 -8.57 -21.07
C VAL A 58 1.87 -8.19 -22.55
N LEU A 59 1.67 -6.91 -22.81
CA LEU A 59 1.66 -6.33 -24.13
C LEU A 59 2.72 -5.24 -24.22
N TYR A 60 3.28 -5.02 -25.40
CA TYR A 60 3.92 -3.74 -25.71
C TYR A 60 2.86 -2.64 -25.83
N ASN A 61 3.27 -1.38 -25.72
CA ASN A 61 2.34 -0.25 -25.78
C ASN A 61 1.68 -0.05 -27.17
N ASP A 62 2.14 -0.75 -28.20
CA ASP A 62 1.49 -0.83 -29.52
C ASP A 62 0.40 -1.94 -29.60
N GLY A 63 0.29 -2.79 -28.58
CA GLY A 63 -0.70 -3.87 -28.48
C GLY A 63 -0.20 -5.25 -28.89
N GLU A 64 1.06 -5.41 -29.31
CA GLU A 64 1.66 -6.71 -29.57
C GLU A 64 1.88 -7.51 -28.27
N ILE A 65 1.66 -8.82 -28.33
CA ILE A 65 1.82 -9.71 -27.17
C ILE A 65 3.32 -9.97 -26.94
N VAL A 66 3.79 -9.73 -25.72
CA VAL A 66 5.15 -10.11 -25.33
C VAL A 66 5.22 -11.62 -25.18
N THR A 67 6.07 -12.26 -25.96
CA THR A 67 6.26 -13.73 -25.96
C THR A 67 7.58 -14.16 -25.33
N ASP A 68 8.52 -13.24 -25.14
CA ASP A 68 9.76 -13.51 -24.43
C ASP A 68 9.50 -13.71 -22.93
N ALA A 69 9.96 -14.83 -22.39
CA ALA A 69 9.66 -15.24 -21.03
C ALA A 69 10.33 -14.36 -19.97
N ASP A 70 11.50 -13.79 -20.26
CA ASP A 70 12.23 -12.95 -19.31
C ASP A 70 11.66 -11.53 -19.28
N GLU A 71 11.28 -10.97 -20.43
CA GLU A 71 10.54 -9.70 -20.52
C GLU A 71 9.17 -9.80 -19.82
N VAL A 72 8.46 -10.92 -20.01
CA VAL A 72 7.21 -11.19 -19.29
C VAL A 72 7.45 -11.25 -17.78
N ARG A 73 8.46 -11.99 -17.31
CA ARG A 73 8.74 -12.13 -15.87
C ARG A 73 9.04 -10.77 -15.23
N ARG A 74 9.88 -9.94 -15.85
CA ARG A 74 10.21 -8.59 -15.36
C ARG A 74 8.97 -7.70 -15.30
N SER A 75 8.14 -7.74 -16.34
CA SER A 75 6.90 -6.97 -16.41
C SER A 75 5.89 -7.40 -15.35
N ILE A 76 5.74 -8.71 -15.10
CA ILE A 76 4.81 -9.22 -14.09
C ILE A 76 5.15 -8.69 -12.68
N SER A 77 6.43 -8.59 -12.31
CA SER A 77 6.82 -8.03 -11.01
C SER A 77 6.28 -6.61 -10.79
N SER A 78 6.19 -5.82 -11.86
CA SER A 78 5.65 -4.46 -11.82
C SER A 78 4.13 -4.40 -11.55
N VAL A 79 3.39 -5.49 -11.82
CA VAL A 79 1.96 -5.62 -11.51
C VAL A 79 1.71 -5.54 -10.02
N PHE A 80 2.57 -6.14 -9.19
CA PHE A 80 2.43 -6.07 -7.73
C PHE A 80 2.48 -4.60 -7.26
N GLY A 81 3.42 -3.82 -7.79
CA GLY A 81 3.47 -2.38 -7.55
C GLY A 81 2.16 -1.67 -7.91
N LEU A 82 1.56 -2.00 -9.06
CA LEU A 82 0.26 -1.44 -9.45
C LEU A 82 -0.89 -1.82 -8.51
N THR A 83 -0.90 -3.06 -8.02
CA THR A 83 -1.97 -3.53 -7.12
C THR A 83 -1.94 -2.86 -5.75
N LEU A 84 -0.77 -2.42 -5.27
CA LEU A 84 -0.65 -1.67 -4.02
C LEU A 84 -1.43 -0.34 -4.05
N TYR A 85 -1.52 0.28 -5.23
CA TYR A 85 -2.33 1.49 -5.40
C TYR A 85 -3.83 1.19 -5.53
N GLN A 86 -4.26 -0.07 -5.45
CA GLN A 86 -5.68 -0.43 -5.35
C GLN A 86 -6.15 -0.54 -3.91
N GLU A 87 -5.23 -0.51 -2.94
CA GLU A 87 -5.60 -0.52 -1.53
C GLU A 87 -6.52 0.66 -1.18
N PRO A 88 -7.57 0.44 -0.38
CA PRO A 88 -8.43 1.51 0.09
C PRO A 88 -7.64 2.57 0.86
N GLU A 89 -7.76 3.85 0.47
CA GLU A 89 -7.13 4.95 1.21
C GLU A 89 -7.53 4.99 2.69
N SER A 90 -8.70 4.46 3.03
CA SER A 90 -9.19 4.37 4.41
C SER A 90 -8.21 3.61 5.31
N GLN A 91 -7.53 2.59 4.79
CA GLN A 91 -6.56 1.83 5.57
C GLN A 91 -5.30 2.66 5.84
N LEU A 92 -4.76 3.35 4.81
CA LEU A 92 -3.62 4.24 4.99
C LEU A 92 -3.94 5.38 5.96
N LYS A 93 -5.15 5.96 5.87
CA LYS A 93 -5.62 6.99 6.81
C LYS A 93 -5.72 6.48 8.25
N LEU A 94 -6.12 5.23 8.44
CA LEU A 94 -6.14 4.59 9.76
C LEU A 94 -4.73 4.45 10.32
N ASP A 95 -3.81 3.90 9.53
CA ASP A 95 -2.40 3.70 9.93
C ASP A 95 -1.73 5.04 10.30
N ILE A 96 -1.99 6.10 9.50
CA ILE A 96 -1.52 7.47 9.77
C ILE A 96 -2.02 7.98 11.11
N LYS A 97 -3.31 7.76 11.42
CA LYS A 97 -3.94 8.20 12.65
C LYS A 97 -3.44 7.43 13.86
N GLN A 98 -3.27 6.11 13.73
CA GLN A 98 -2.75 5.27 14.81
C GLN A 98 -1.30 5.61 15.16
N GLY A 99 -0.51 5.97 14.15
CA GLY A 99 0.88 6.38 14.32
C GLY A 99 1.11 7.87 14.59
N ASP A 100 0.04 8.65 14.86
CA ASP A 100 0.16 10.06 15.19
C ASP A 100 0.72 10.22 16.62
N VAL A 101 1.90 10.81 16.74
CA VAL A 101 2.55 11.09 18.04
C VAL A 101 1.69 11.99 18.94
N ALA A 102 0.86 12.85 18.35
CA ALA A 102 -0.05 13.69 19.11
C ALA A 102 -1.17 12.89 19.79
N LEU A 103 -1.48 11.68 19.32
CA LEU A 103 -2.57 10.85 19.83
C LEU A 103 -2.37 10.45 21.29
N ARG A 104 -1.12 10.25 21.72
CA ARG A 104 -0.77 9.74 23.06
C ARG A 104 -0.04 10.74 23.94
N LYS A 105 0.23 11.94 23.42
CA LYS A 105 1.02 12.96 24.11
C LYS A 105 0.39 13.36 25.44
N THR A 106 -0.94 13.52 25.48
CA THR A 106 -1.65 13.89 26.71
C THR A 106 -1.51 12.83 27.79
N GLU A 107 -1.67 11.55 27.45
CA GLU A 107 -1.51 10.43 28.37
C GLU A 107 -0.06 10.29 28.85
N ILE A 108 0.92 10.39 27.94
CA ILE A 108 2.34 10.34 28.27
C ILE A 108 2.71 11.49 29.23
N ASP A 109 2.28 12.72 28.94
CA ASP A 109 2.56 13.89 29.79
C ASP A 109 1.91 13.75 31.17
N ALA A 110 0.67 13.23 31.24
CA ALA A 110 -0.04 13.03 32.49
C ALA A 110 0.63 11.95 33.37
N LEU A 111 0.98 10.80 32.78
CA LEU A 111 1.65 9.70 33.47
C LEU A 111 3.07 10.09 33.90
N THR A 112 3.78 10.87 33.08
CA THR A 112 5.11 11.41 33.43
C THR A 112 5.02 12.31 34.65
N LYS A 113 4.07 13.26 34.68
CA LYS A 113 3.84 14.12 35.84
C LYS A 113 3.45 13.35 37.10
N LEU A 114 2.62 12.31 36.95
CA LEU A 114 2.20 11.46 38.05
C LEU A 114 3.40 10.70 38.66
N LYS A 115 4.27 10.18 37.78
CA LYS A 115 5.53 9.50 38.15
C LYS A 115 6.51 10.45 38.85
N GLU A 116 6.63 11.69 38.41
CA GLU A 116 7.60 12.65 38.95
C GLU A 116 7.13 13.36 40.23
N GLY A 117 5.83 13.59 40.39
CA GLY A 117 5.29 14.51 41.41
C GLY A 117 4.52 13.89 42.57
N SER A 118 4.08 12.63 42.51
CA SER A 118 3.09 12.12 43.49
C SER A 118 3.17 10.64 43.85
N LEU A 119 4.20 9.89 43.43
CA LEU A 119 4.28 8.44 43.70
C LEU A 119 4.28 8.07 45.20
N THR A 120 4.73 8.95 46.09
CA THR A 120 4.81 8.67 47.54
C THR A 120 3.46 8.45 48.22
N GLN A 121 2.35 8.83 47.59
CA GLN A 121 0.99 8.57 48.08
C GLN A 121 0.37 7.27 47.56
N PHE A 122 1.03 6.61 46.60
CA PHE A 122 0.56 5.41 45.93
C PHE A 122 1.24 4.15 46.50
N SER A 123 0.53 3.02 46.43
CA SER A 123 1.13 1.73 46.80
C SER A 123 2.23 1.34 45.80
N ALA A 124 3.16 0.47 46.18
CA ALA A 124 4.19 -0.02 45.26
C ALA A 124 3.60 -0.62 43.97
N SER A 125 2.46 -1.31 44.07
CA SER A 125 1.74 -1.87 42.93
C SER A 125 1.18 -0.79 41.99
N ASP A 126 0.71 0.33 42.53
CA ASP A 126 0.19 1.43 41.71
C ASP A 126 1.34 2.17 40.99
N GLN A 127 2.50 2.30 41.65
CA GLN A 127 3.69 2.90 41.05
C GLN A 127 4.23 2.06 39.88
N GLU A 128 4.20 0.74 40.02
CA GLU A 128 4.52 -0.23 38.98
C GLU A 128 3.56 -0.10 37.81
N ALA A 129 2.23 -0.14 38.06
CA ALA A 129 1.23 0.00 37.02
C ALA A 129 1.34 1.32 36.22
N VAL A 130 1.60 2.44 36.89
CA VAL A 130 1.84 3.74 36.23
C VAL A 130 3.10 3.70 35.35
N SER A 131 4.16 3.05 35.82
CA SER A 131 5.40 2.91 35.06
C SER A 131 5.20 2.05 33.82
N ASP A 132 4.51 0.92 33.96
CA ASP A 132 4.20 0.01 32.85
C ASP A 132 3.32 0.70 31.80
N HIS A 133 2.31 1.45 32.22
CA HIS A 133 1.45 2.20 31.29
C HIS A 133 2.22 3.30 30.57
N LEU A 134 3.11 4.01 31.27
CA LEU A 134 3.95 5.04 30.65
C LEU A 134 4.91 4.44 29.62
N GLU A 135 5.53 3.31 29.94
CA GLU A 135 6.40 2.57 29.02
C GLU A 135 5.62 2.11 27.80
N TYR A 136 4.46 1.48 28.01
CA TYR A 136 3.56 1.04 26.95
C TYR A 136 3.19 2.17 25.99
N PHE A 137 2.73 3.33 26.48
CA PHE A 137 2.36 4.44 25.60
C PHE A 137 3.55 5.03 24.84
N LYS A 138 4.74 5.07 25.45
CA LYS A 138 5.97 5.48 24.76
C LYS A 138 6.36 4.49 23.66
N SER A 139 6.26 3.19 23.92
CA SER A 139 6.50 2.16 22.90
C SER A 139 5.51 2.26 21.73
N LEU A 140 4.22 2.51 22.00
CA LEU A 140 3.23 2.76 20.95
C LEU A 140 3.58 4.00 20.10
N GLU A 141 4.03 5.09 20.74
CA GLU A 141 4.46 6.30 20.03
C GLU A 141 5.69 6.04 19.15
N GLU A 142 6.68 5.33 19.69
CA GLU A 142 7.93 4.99 19.00
C GLU A 142 7.68 4.14 17.75
N VAL A 143 6.87 3.08 17.87
CA VAL A 143 6.54 2.16 16.78
C VAL A 143 5.53 2.77 15.80
N GLY A 144 4.58 3.56 16.31
CA GLY A 144 3.54 4.18 15.48
C GLY A 144 4.08 5.25 14.53
N LYS A 145 5.08 6.03 14.95
CA LYS A 145 5.61 7.15 14.15
C LYS A 145 6.16 6.70 12.78
N PRO A 146 7.03 5.67 12.67
CA PRO A 146 7.45 5.11 11.39
C PRO A 146 6.27 4.66 10.51
N LEU A 147 5.29 3.96 11.08
CA LEU A 147 4.08 3.53 10.35
C LEU A 147 3.36 4.72 9.71
N SER A 148 3.15 5.81 10.47
CA SER A 148 2.49 7.02 9.96
C SER A 148 3.27 7.68 8.82
N ILE A 149 4.60 7.72 8.93
CA ILE A 149 5.48 8.31 7.90
C ILE A 149 5.37 7.51 6.60
N VAL A 150 5.50 6.18 6.67
CA VAL A 150 5.46 5.31 5.49
C VAL A 150 4.08 5.31 4.86
N ALA A 151 3.00 5.24 5.66
CA ALA A 151 1.63 5.32 5.14
C ALA A 151 1.34 6.65 4.43
N LYS A 152 1.89 7.78 4.90
CA LYS A 152 1.83 9.07 4.18
C LYS A 152 2.56 9.01 2.84
N LYS A 153 3.79 8.47 2.81
CA LYS A 153 4.56 8.31 1.56
C LYS A 153 3.79 7.49 0.54
N ILE A 154 3.19 6.36 0.95
CA ILE A 154 2.36 5.53 0.06
C ILE A 154 1.17 6.33 -0.47
N LEU A 155 0.47 7.06 0.40
CA LEU A 155 -0.70 7.86 0.01
C LEU A 155 -0.33 8.97 -0.99
N ASP A 156 0.78 9.66 -0.77
CA ASP A 156 1.24 10.72 -1.67
C ASP A 156 1.71 10.15 -3.00
N HIS A 157 2.42 9.01 -2.98
CA HIS A 157 2.84 8.30 -4.18
C HIS A 157 1.66 7.75 -4.97
N LYS A 158 0.62 7.22 -4.30
CA LYS A 158 -0.64 6.79 -4.92
C LYS A 158 -1.29 7.94 -5.70
N LYS A 159 -1.39 9.13 -5.12
CA LYS A 159 -1.94 10.32 -5.81
C LYS A 159 -1.11 10.71 -7.03
N LEU A 160 0.22 10.63 -6.93
CA LEU A 160 1.11 10.90 -8.06
C LEU A 160 0.83 9.93 -9.21
N ILE A 161 0.76 8.63 -8.92
CA ILE A 161 0.49 7.58 -9.92
C ILE A 161 -0.90 7.76 -10.55
N GLU A 162 -1.92 8.06 -9.75
CA GLU A 162 -3.28 8.30 -10.24
C GLU A 162 -3.39 9.52 -11.15
N SER A 163 -2.51 10.51 -10.98
CA SER A 163 -2.43 11.69 -11.85
C SER A 163 -1.54 11.50 -13.08
N SER A 164 -0.84 10.37 -13.19
CA SER A 164 0.17 10.13 -14.22
C SER A 164 -0.41 9.41 -15.44
N ASP A 165 0.02 9.82 -16.64
CA ASP A 165 -0.34 9.13 -17.89
C ASP A 165 0.48 7.85 -18.13
N LYS A 166 1.59 7.68 -17.40
CA LYS A 166 2.48 6.51 -17.43
C LYS A 166 3.27 6.40 -16.13
N VAL A 167 3.80 5.22 -15.86
CA VAL A 167 4.61 4.91 -14.67
C VAL A 167 5.92 4.25 -15.07
N THR A 168 6.97 4.38 -14.27
CA THR A 168 8.25 3.67 -14.50
C THR A 168 8.39 2.45 -13.60
N GLU A 169 9.26 1.52 -13.96
CA GLU A 169 9.59 0.36 -13.12
C GLU A 169 10.07 0.79 -11.72
N GLU A 170 10.92 1.80 -11.64
CA GLU A 170 11.48 2.30 -10.38
C GLU A 170 10.39 2.86 -9.47
N GLN A 171 9.38 3.55 -10.02
CA GLN A 171 8.24 4.02 -9.25
C GLN A 171 7.40 2.88 -8.68
N LEU A 172 7.33 1.76 -9.40
CA LEU A 172 6.58 0.58 -8.95
C LEU A 172 7.35 -0.20 -7.89
N LEU A 173 8.66 -0.40 -8.07
CA LEU A 173 9.55 -1.01 -7.09
C LEU A 173 9.58 -0.21 -5.78
N PHE A 174 9.69 1.12 -5.88
CA PHE A 174 9.60 2.00 -4.71
C PHE A 174 8.29 1.83 -3.94
N GLY A 175 7.17 1.65 -4.65
CA GLY A 175 5.88 1.37 -4.03
C GLY A 175 5.85 0.04 -3.27
N ILE A 176 6.51 -1.00 -3.82
CA ILE A 176 6.65 -2.31 -3.17
C ILE A 176 7.47 -2.18 -1.90
N ASP A 177 8.63 -1.53 -1.95
CA ASP A 177 9.50 -1.32 -0.80
C ASP A 177 8.75 -0.62 0.35
N LEU A 178 7.97 0.43 0.03
CA LEU A 178 7.15 1.13 1.02
C LEU A 178 6.06 0.22 1.63
N ALA A 179 5.45 -0.66 0.83
CA ALA A 179 4.42 -1.56 1.33
C ALA A 179 5.00 -2.65 2.25
N GLU A 180 6.20 -3.13 1.96
CA GLU A 180 6.94 -4.04 2.83
C GLU A 180 7.32 -3.34 4.15
N GLU A 181 7.88 -2.14 4.09
CA GLU A 181 8.23 -1.32 5.26
C GLU A 181 6.98 -1.05 6.12
N ARG A 182 5.85 -0.69 5.49
CA ARG A 182 4.57 -0.49 6.18
C ARG A 182 4.11 -1.75 6.89
N THR A 183 4.20 -2.91 6.24
CA THR A 183 3.78 -4.19 6.81
C THR A 183 4.59 -4.54 8.05
N GLN A 184 5.90 -4.29 8.01
CA GLN A 184 6.79 -4.49 9.17
C GLN A 184 6.35 -3.64 10.37
N HIS A 185 6.17 -2.32 10.17
CA HIS A 185 5.76 -1.43 11.25
C HIS A 185 4.35 -1.72 11.78
N ARG A 186 3.43 -2.13 10.90
CA ARG A 186 2.08 -2.51 11.31
C ARG A 186 2.09 -3.77 12.18
N ASN A 187 2.86 -4.79 11.79
CA ASN A 187 2.99 -6.00 12.59
C ASN A 187 3.60 -5.72 13.97
N GLU A 188 4.56 -4.81 14.04
CA GLU A 188 5.16 -4.39 15.32
C GLU A 188 4.14 -3.65 16.21
N LEU A 189 3.34 -2.76 15.63
CA LEU A 189 2.27 -2.07 16.35
C LEU A 189 1.19 -3.04 16.84
N GLU A 190 0.77 -3.99 15.99
CA GLU A 190 -0.18 -5.04 16.36
C GLU A 190 0.38 -5.92 17.48
N ARG A 191 1.68 -6.23 17.48
CA ARG A 191 2.33 -6.93 18.60
C ARG A 191 2.19 -6.18 19.92
N LEU A 192 2.34 -4.86 19.93
CA LEU A 192 2.17 -4.07 21.14
C LEU A 192 0.71 -3.99 21.60
N LEU A 193 -0.26 -4.00 20.67
CA LEU A 193 -1.68 -3.84 21.01
C LEU A 193 -2.34 -5.14 21.52
N PHE A 194 -1.78 -6.31 21.21
CA PHE A 194 -2.41 -7.61 21.47
C PHE A 194 -1.57 -8.56 22.34
N PHE A 195 -0.47 -8.09 22.92
CA PHE A 195 0.29 -8.77 23.97
C PHE A 195 0.21 -7.99 25.28
#